data_AF-A0A4U5MDF6-F1
#
_entry.id   AF-A0A4U5MDF6-F1
#
_cell.length_a   1.000
_cell.length_b   1.000
_cell.length_c   1.000
_cell.angle_alpha   90.00
_cell.angle_beta   90.00
_cell.angle_gamma   90.00
#
_symmetry.space_group_name_H-M   'P 1'
#
loop_
_entity.id
_entity.type
_entity.pdbx_description
1 polymer ?
#
loop_
_entity_poly.entity_id
_entity_poly.type
_entity_poly.pdbx_seq_one_letter_code
_entity_poly.pdbx_strand_id
1 'polypeptide(L)'
;MMAEMGKKVDFSIDQVKRAYRANFVSQSIVAMIAGPFLLANKEWTNEERPKKQAEFDHYMERARMAMEDGLERLEELPKEKLMD
;
A
#
# COMPACT_ATOMS: atom_id res chain seq x y z
N MET A 1 17.59 -5.56 -19.00
CA MET A 1 17.16 -6.44 -17.88
C MET A 1 17.45 -7.87 -18.28
N MET A 2 18.07 -8.62 -17.38
CA MET A 2 19.05 -9.66 -17.69
C MET A 2 18.49 -10.85 -18.49
N ALA A 3 19.19 -11.10 -19.60
CA ALA A 3 18.98 -12.17 -20.54
C ALA A 3 19.70 -13.45 -20.06
N GLU A 4 19.18 -14.13 -19.05
CA GLU A 4 19.84 -15.35 -18.57
C GLU A 4 19.56 -16.62 -19.40
N MET A 5 18.66 -16.64 -20.39
CA MET A 5 18.49 -17.84 -21.24
C MET A 5 17.95 -17.59 -22.66
N GLY A 6 18.26 -16.47 -23.32
CA GLY A 6 17.87 -16.25 -24.73
C GLY A 6 16.35 -16.24 -25.03
N LYS A 7 15.49 -16.41 -24.03
CA LYS A 7 14.04 -16.24 -24.16
C LYS A 7 13.72 -14.75 -24.13
N LYS A 8 13.11 -14.28 -25.21
CA LYS A 8 12.46 -12.97 -25.25
C LYS A 8 11.32 -12.98 -24.24
N VAL A 9 11.55 -12.42 -23.05
CA VAL A 9 10.50 -12.27 -22.03
C VAL A 9 9.71 -11.04 -22.42
N ASP A 10 8.60 -11.25 -23.14
CA ASP A 10 7.62 -10.19 -23.35
C ASP A 10 6.80 -10.03 -22.07
N PHE A 11 6.76 -8.81 -21.51
CA PHE A 11 5.89 -8.50 -20.38
C PHE A 11 4.44 -8.51 -20.86
N SER A 12 3.66 -9.49 -20.42
CA SER A 12 2.22 -9.46 -20.68
C SER A 12 1.55 -8.41 -19.80
N ILE A 13 0.48 -7.80 -20.30
CA ILE A 13 -0.37 -6.90 -19.49
C ILE A 13 -0.83 -7.61 -18.20
N ASP A 14 -1.05 -8.92 -18.26
CA ASP A 14 -1.47 -9.71 -17.11
C ASP A 14 -0.37 -9.83 -16.04
N GLN A 15 0.89 -9.98 -16.45
CA GLN A 15 2.03 -9.94 -15.52
C GLN A 15 2.15 -8.58 -14.84
N VAL A 16 1.99 -7.49 -15.60
CA VAL A 16 2.01 -6.12 -15.04
C VAL A 16 0.87 -5.92 -14.04
N LYS A 17 -0.37 -6.33 -14.40
CA LYS A 17 -1.52 -6.25 -13.50
C LYS A 17 -1.32 -7.06 -12.22
N ARG A 18 -0.70 -8.24 -12.32
CA ARG A 18 -0.42 -9.10 -11.14
C ARG A 18 0.63 -8.46 -10.23
N ALA A 19 1.71 -7.92 -10.80
CA ALA A 19 2.74 -7.22 -10.04
C ALA A 19 2.19 -5.96 -9.36
N TYR A 20 1.34 -5.20 -10.07
CA TYR A 20 0.66 -4.04 -9.51
C TYR A 20 -0.20 -4.40 -8.30
N ARG A 21 -1.04 -5.44 -8.42
CA ARG A 21 -1.88 -5.92 -7.31
C ARG A 21 -1.05 -6.37 -6.11
N ALA A 22 0.01 -7.13 -6.34
CA ALA A 22 0.90 -7.56 -5.27
C ALA A 22 1.56 -6.36 -4.56
N ASN A 23 2.05 -5.38 -5.32
CA ASN A 23 2.63 -4.16 -4.74
C ASN A 23 1.59 -3.33 -3.98
N PHE A 24 0.35 -3.26 -4.49
CA PHE A 24 -0.73 -2.53 -3.85
C PHE A 24 -1.01 -3.02 -2.42
N VAL A 25 -0.99 -4.34 -2.18
CA VAL A 25 -1.15 -4.91 -0.83
C VAL A 25 -0.08 -4.38 0.13
N SER A 26 1.19 -4.38 -0.28
CA SER A 26 2.26 -3.86 0.58
C SER A 26 2.08 -2.35 0.84
N GLN A 27 1.65 -1.60 -0.17
CA GLN A 27 1.43 -0.15 -0.04
C GLN A 27 0.24 0.18 0.87
N SER A 28 -0.82 -0.63 0.87
CA SER A 28 -1.97 -0.40 1.76
C SER A 28 -1.59 -0.60 3.24
N ILE A 29 -0.75 -1.60 3.54
CA ILE A 29 -0.19 -1.80 4.89
C ILE A 29 0.69 -0.60 5.28
N VAL A 30 1.56 -0.14 4.39
CA VAL A 30 2.42 1.02 4.65
C VAL A 30 1.60 2.28 4.91
N ALA A 31 0.49 2.48 4.21
CA ALA A 31 -0.40 3.62 4.44
C ALA A 31 -0.97 3.63 5.87
N MET A 32 -1.37 2.47 6.41
CA MET A 32 -1.85 2.38 7.80
C MET A 32 -0.79 2.77 8.84
N ILE A 33 0.50 2.61 8.52
CA ILE A 33 1.62 2.90 9.43
C ILE A 33 2.12 4.35 9.26
N ALA A 34 2.17 4.83 8.03
CA ALA A 34 2.78 6.13 7.69
C ALA A 34 2.01 7.32 8.28
N GLY A 35 0.67 7.26 8.32
CA GLY A 35 -0.17 8.33 8.89
C GLY A 35 0.18 8.64 10.35
N PRO A 36 0.06 7.65 11.26
CA PRO A 36 0.48 7.79 12.65
C PRO A 36 1.92 8.26 12.78
N PHE A 37 2.85 7.72 11.99
CA PHE A 37 4.25 8.13 12.06
C PHE A 37 4.49 9.59 11.67
N LEU A 38 3.84 10.08 10.61
CA LEU A 38 4.02 11.44 10.11
C LEU A 38 3.31 12.51 10.97
N LEU A 39 2.35 12.10 11.81
CA LEU A 39 1.46 13.00 12.54
C LEU A 39 1.60 12.92 14.07
N ALA A 40 2.18 11.85 14.63
CA ALA A 40 2.28 11.62 16.08
C ALA A 40 3.26 12.54 16.83
N ASN A 41 4.21 13.21 16.16
CA ASN A 41 5.31 13.92 16.82
C ASN A 41 5.44 15.40 16.40
N LYS A 42 4.31 16.09 16.18
CA LYS A 42 4.33 17.51 15.82
C LYS A 42 3.73 18.36 16.92
N GLU A 43 4.51 19.33 17.39
CA GLU A 43 4.05 20.37 18.32
C GLU A 43 3.15 21.35 17.57
N TRP A 44 1.87 20.99 17.43
CA TRP A 44 0.87 21.87 16.85
C TRP A 44 0.39 22.89 17.89
N THR A 45 0.15 24.11 17.45
CA THR A 45 -0.54 25.10 18.27
C THR A 45 -1.96 24.64 18.60
N ASN A 46 -2.58 25.22 19.64
CA ASN A 46 -3.97 24.89 20.00
C ASN A 46 -4.97 25.25 18.90
N GLU A 47 -4.66 26.23 18.06
CA GLU A 47 -5.49 26.64 16.92
C GLU A 47 -5.37 25.66 15.74
N GLU A 48 -4.19 25.09 15.51
CA GLU A 48 -3.96 24.14 14.41
C GLU A 48 -4.44 22.72 14.72
N ARG A 49 -4.45 22.35 16.00
CA ARG A 49 -4.75 20.99 16.47
C ARG A 49 -6.07 20.42 15.93
N PRO A 50 -7.21 21.15 15.91
CA PRO A 50 -8.46 20.63 15.37
C PRO A 50 -8.37 20.29 13.88
N LYS A 51 -7.72 21.15 13.10
CA LYS A 51 -7.52 20.93 11.66
C LYS A 51 -6.63 19.71 11.42
N LYS A 52 -5.56 19.57 12.20
CA LYS A 52 -4.61 18.44 12.08
C LYS A 52 -5.21 17.12 12.51
N GLN A 53 -6.08 17.12 13.52
CA GLN A 53 -6.86 15.95 13.88
C GLN A 53 -7.80 15.53 12.74
N ALA A 54 -8.53 16.47 12.14
CA ALA A 54 -9.40 16.17 11.00
C ALA A 54 -8.63 15.64 9.78
N GLU A 55 -7.44 16.19 9.49
CA GLU A 55 -6.55 15.68 8.44
C GLU A 55 -6.08 14.24 8.74
N PHE A 56 -5.74 13.95 10.01
CA PHE A 56 -5.36 12.61 10.46
C PHE A 56 -6.51 11.62 10.31
N ASP A 57 -7.71 11.96 10.79
CA ASP A 57 -8.88 11.09 10.74
C ASP A 57 -9.26 10.77 9.28
N HIS A 58 -9.21 11.77 8.40
CA HIS A 58 -9.41 11.56 6.96
C HIS A 58 -8.36 10.66 6.32
N TYR A 59 -7.09 10.81 6.72
CA TYR A 59 -6.02 9.94 6.24
C TYR A 59 -6.25 8.50 6.68
N MET A 60 -6.55 8.29 7.97
CA MET A 60 -6.77 6.95 8.53
C MET A 60 -7.94 6.25 7.85
N GLU A 61 -9.01 6.97 7.55
CA GLU A 61 -10.15 6.39 6.85
C GLU A 61 -9.79 5.94 5.42
N ARG A 62 -8.98 6.73 4.70
CA ARG A 62 -8.47 6.33 3.38
C ARG A 62 -7.53 5.13 3.45
N ALA A 63 -6.65 5.10 4.44
CA ALA A 63 -5.75 3.99 4.67
C ALA A 63 -6.53 2.70 5.00
N ARG A 64 -7.60 2.80 5.80
CA ARG A 64 -8.51 1.70 6.11
C ARG A 64 -9.15 1.13 4.85
N MET A 65 -9.77 2.00 4.03
CA MET A 65 -10.38 1.57 2.76
C MET A 65 -9.36 0.92 1.81
N ALA A 66 -8.16 1.50 1.70
CA ALA A 66 -7.09 0.92 0.89
C ALA A 66 -6.62 -0.44 1.41
N MET A 67 -6.64 -0.65 2.73
CA MET A 67 -6.31 -1.92 3.36
C MET A 67 -7.38 -2.98 3.10
N GLU A 68 -8.66 -2.61 3.16
CA GLU A 68 -9.78 -3.50 2.82
C GLU A 68 -9.66 -3.99 1.36
N ASP A 69 -9.46 -3.07 0.42
CA ASP A 69 -9.16 -3.41 -0.98
C ASP A 69 -7.89 -4.28 -1.09
N GLY A 70 -6.86 -3.97 -0.30
CA GLY A 70 -5.61 -4.72 -0.28
C GLY A 70 -5.80 -6.17 0.16
N LEU A 71 -6.65 -6.41 1.16
CA LEU A 71 -6.99 -7.75 1.64
C LEU A 71 -7.75 -8.55 0.58
N GLU A 72 -8.72 -7.94 -0.11
CA GLU A 72 -9.40 -8.60 -1.23
C GLU A 72 -8.40 -9.00 -2.33
N ARG A 73 -7.44 -8.12 -2.65
CA ARG A 73 -6.43 -8.39 -3.68
C ARG A 73 -5.39 -9.42 -3.23
N LEU A 74 -5.15 -9.54 -1.94
CA LEU A 74 -4.27 -10.56 -1.36
C LEU A 74 -4.81 -11.98 -1.64
N GLU A 75 -6.13 -12.17 -1.62
CA GLU A 75 -6.76 -13.46 -1.95
C GLU A 75 -6.56 -13.88 -3.41
N GLU A 76 -6.35 -12.91 -4.32
CA GLU A 76 -6.05 -13.16 -5.74
C GLU A 76 -4.60 -13.64 -5.98
N LEU A 77 -3.72 -13.51 -4.97
CA LEU A 77 -2.31 -13.88 -5.10
C LEU A 77 -2.09 -15.37 -4.82
N PRO A 78 -1.15 -16.01 -5.55
CA PRO A 78 -0.86 -17.42 -5.35
C PRO A 78 -0.30 -17.64 -3.93
N LYS A 79 -0.98 -18.49 -3.16
CA LYS A 79 -0.70 -18.74 -1.72
C LYS A 79 0.70 -19.28 -1.46
N GLU A 80 1.29 -19.98 -2.43
CA GLU A 80 2.67 -20.48 -2.35
C GLU A 80 3.73 -19.37 -2.22
N LYS A 81 3.38 -18.11 -2.53
CA LYS A 81 4.29 -16.95 -2.42
C LYS A 81 4.05 -16.08 -1.18
N LEU A 82 3.12 -16.47 -0.31
CA LEU A 82 2.77 -15.72 0.91
C LEU A 82 3.42 -16.30 2.17
N MET A 83 4.04 -17.48 2.06
CA MET A 83 4.73 -18.18 3.15
C MET A 83 6.13 -18.57 2.67
N ASP A 84 7.05 -17.61 2.67
CA ASP A 84 8.49 -17.83 2.73
C ASP A 84 9.06 -17.00 3.88
#